data_AF-A0A6A5UPZ9-F1
#
_entry.id   AF-A0A6A5UPZ9-F1
#
_cell.length_a   1.000
_cell.length_b   1.000
_cell.length_c   1.000
_cell.angle_alpha   90.00
_cell.angle_beta   90.00
_cell.angle_gamma   90.00
#
_symmetry.space_group_name_H-M   'P 1'
#
loop_
_entity.id
_entity.type
_entity.pdbx_description
1 polymer ?
#
loop_
_entity_poly.entity_id
_entity_poly.type
_entity_poly.pdbx_seq_one_letter_code
_entity_poly.pdbx_strand_id
1 'polypeptide(L)'
;MDDVELLHGVGNMGPSKQYTLAKNAQGYSLYSITALLAPYRTRNDIDLSKLRGYFAAFLDEATDHIWSMREDPSYTSSVIAEELLHQPELVRDSARNVRSDVGKKSYKVKIFRDTIAQAYFMVGIWDRLTNLVDTLRNPLEATFHGNLKTSSGRQRFIAPGGMDPFLPDN
;
A
#
# COMPACT_ATOMS: atom_id res chain seq x y z
N MET A 1 24.98 -8.72 27.84
CA MET A 1 24.04 -9.81 27.51
C MET A 1 22.87 -9.48 28.39
N ASP A 2 21.99 -8.65 27.84
CA ASP A 2 21.02 -7.92 28.65
C ASP A 2 19.66 -8.52 28.34
N ASP A 3 19.05 -9.07 29.38
CA ASP A 3 17.86 -9.89 29.34
C ASP A 3 16.65 -9.11 28.80
N VAL A 4 16.05 -9.63 27.72
CA VAL A 4 14.80 -9.10 27.17
C VAL A 4 13.66 -9.70 27.97
N GLU A 5 13.23 -9.00 29.01
CA GLU A 5 12.12 -9.40 29.86
C GLU A 5 10.80 -9.30 29.07
N LEU A 6 10.36 -10.43 28.51
CA LEU A 6 9.05 -10.59 27.90
C LEU A 6 8.00 -10.69 29.02
N LEU A 7 7.36 -9.57 29.34
CA LEU A 7 6.26 -9.53 30.31
C LEU A 7 5.07 -10.39 29.83
N HIS A 8 4.95 -11.59 30.40
CA HIS A 8 3.80 -12.46 30.28
C HIS A 8 2.69 -12.03 31.25
N GLY A 9 1.66 -11.37 30.72
CA GLY A 9 0.36 -11.22 31.38
C GLY A 9 -0.67 -12.16 30.74
N VAL A 10 -1.12 -13.17 31.48
CA VAL A 10 -2.25 -14.05 31.13
C VAL A 10 -3.55 -13.32 31.44
N GLY A 11 -4.44 -13.16 30.46
CA GLY A 11 -5.78 -12.62 30.68
C GLY A 11 -6.59 -12.41 29.41
N ASN A 12 -7.45 -13.37 29.11
CA ASN A 12 -8.68 -13.29 28.31
C ASN A 12 -8.58 -13.01 26.79
N MET A 13 -9.31 -13.80 25.99
CA MET A 13 -9.34 -13.71 24.54
C MET A 13 -10.27 -12.56 24.12
N GLY A 14 -9.68 -11.41 23.76
CA GLY A 14 -10.27 -10.17 23.25
C GLY A 14 -9.25 -9.41 22.38
N PRO A 15 -9.66 -8.39 21.61
CA PRO A 15 -9.27 -8.18 20.21
C PRO A 15 -7.75 -8.08 20.02
N SER A 16 -7.23 -8.74 18.97
CA SER A 16 -5.86 -8.69 18.44
C SER A 16 -4.82 -8.02 19.35
N LYS A 17 -4.01 -8.84 20.04
CA LYS A 17 -2.88 -8.38 20.87
C LYS A 17 -2.08 -7.31 20.13
N GLN A 18 -2.22 -6.06 20.53
CA GLN A 18 -1.45 -4.97 19.95
C GLN A 18 -0.03 -5.04 20.51
N TYR A 19 0.92 -5.47 19.67
CA TYR A 19 2.33 -5.40 20.02
C TYR A 19 2.78 -3.94 19.96
N THR A 20 3.01 -3.34 21.12
CA THR A 20 3.54 -1.97 21.22
C THR A 20 5.03 -2.01 20.94
N LEU A 21 5.47 -1.23 19.95
CA LEU A 21 6.89 -1.14 19.59
C LEU A 21 7.63 -0.34 20.67
N ALA A 22 8.69 -0.92 21.23
CA ALA A 22 9.63 -0.19 22.08
C ALA A 22 10.25 0.96 21.26
N LYS A 23 10.15 2.17 21.79
CA LYS A 23 10.69 3.39 21.18
C LYS A 23 12.00 3.77 21.87
N ASN A 24 12.95 4.29 21.10
CA ASN A 24 14.15 4.93 21.65
C ASN A 24 13.82 6.31 22.26
N ALA A 25 14.81 6.97 22.86
CA ALA A 25 14.67 8.29 23.47
C ALA A 25 14.17 9.38 22.49
N GLN A 26 14.33 9.15 21.18
CA GLN A 26 13.89 10.01 20.09
C GLN A 26 12.48 9.66 19.56
N GLY A 27 11.81 8.68 20.17
CA GLY A 27 10.45 8.28 19.82
C GLY A 27 10.33 7.34 18.60
N TYR A 28 11.45 6.87 18.04
CA TYR A 28 11.48 5.94 16.91
C TYR A 28 11.58 4.49 17.37
N SER A 29 10.87 3.59 16.68
CA SER A 29 10.99 2.15 16.89
C SER A 29 12.17 1.56 16.13
N LEU A 30 12.88 0.61 16.72
CA LEU A 30 13.98 -0.08 16.06
C LEU A 30 13.47 -0.91 14.87
N TYR A 31 14.14 -0.77 13.72
CA TYR A 31 13.72 -1.42 12.47
C TYR A 31 13.63 -2.95 12.58
N SER A 32 14.58 -3.59 13.26
CA SER A 32 14.59 -5.04 13.46
C SER A 32 13.35 -5.55 14.20
N ILE A 33 12.88 -4.78 15.20
CA ILE A 33 11.67 -5.09 15.96
C ILE A 33 10.42 -4.87 15.09
N THR A 34 10.40 -3.80 14.30
CA THR A 34 9.29 -3.56 13.36
C THR A 34 9.19 -4.64 12.28
N ALA A 35 10.31 -5.11 11.74
CA ALA A 35 10.34 -6.14 10.71
C ALA A 35 9.90 -7.50 11.27
N LEU A 36 10.32 -7.85 12.49
CA LEU A 36 9.93 -9.07 13.18
C LEU A 36 8.42 -9.11 13.48
N LEU A 37 7.85 -7.97 13.89
CA LEU A 37 6.43 -7.87 14.27
C LEU A 37 5.52 -7.53 13.10
N ALA A 38 6.05 -7.10 11.94
CA ALA A 38 5.27 -6.72 10.78
C ALA A 38 4.29 -7.81 10.28
N PRO A 39 4.66 -9.10 10.20
CA PRO A 39 3.74 -10.17 9.77
C PRO A 39 2.57 -10.41 10.73
N TYR A 40 2.74 -10.09 12.02
CA TYR A 40 1.75 -10.36 13.07
C TYR A 40 0.93 -9.13 13.47
N ARG A 41 1.29 -7.96 12.93
CA ARG A 41 0.58 -6.71 13.20
C ARG A 41 -0.58 -6.56 12.22
N THR A 42 -1.80 -6.63 12.74
CA THR A 42 -2.97 -6.13 12.01
C THR A 42 -2.72 -4.66 11.66
N ARG A 43 -2.76 -4.30 10.37
CA ARG A 43 -2.63 -2.89 9.96
C ARG A 43 -3.87 -2.17 10.47
N ASN A 44 -3.72 -1.46 11.59
CA ASN A 44 -4.86 -0.85 12.27
C ASN A 44 -5.47 0.30 11.47
N ASP A 45 -4.68 1.07 10.72
CA ASP A 45 -5.19 2.15 9.87
C ASP A 45 -4.31 2.35 8.63
N ILE A 46 -4.93 2.42 7.45
CA ILE A 46 -4.28 2.84 6.20
C ILE A 46 -4.81 4.23 5.87
N ASP A 47 -3.93 5.23 5.86
CA ASP A 47 -4.28 6.58 5.42
C ASP A 47 -4.39 6.63 3.90
N LEU A 48 -5.62 6.42 3.42
CA LEU A 48 -5.94 6.45 1.99
C LEU A 48 -5.75 7.82 1.36
N SER A 49 -5.88 8.91 2.14
CA SER A 49 -5.67 10.27 1.62
C SER A 49 -4.20 10.51 1.31
N LYS A 50 -3.32 10.09 2.21
CA LYS A 50 -1.87 10.14 1.98
C LYS A 50 -1.44 9.23 0.84
N LEU A 51 -2.00 8.02 0.77
CA LEU A 51 -1.71 7.08 -0.31
C LEU A 51 -2.11 7.63 -1.69
N ARG A 52 -3.29 8.25 -1.78
CA ARG A 52 -3.75 8.94 -2.98
C ARG A 52 -2.78 10.05 -3.40
N GLY A 53 -2.28 10.83 -2.44
CA GLY A 53 -1.31 11.89 -2.71
C GLY A 53 -0.02 11.36 -3.35
N TYR A 54 0.48 10.22 -2.87
CA TYR A 54 1.64 9.56 -3.49
C TYR A 54 1.36 9.09 -4.92
N PHE A 55 0.22 8.43 -5.15
CA PHE A 55 -0.12 7.94 -6.48
C PHE A 55 -0.35 9.06 -7.49
N ALA A 56 -0.95 10.17 -7.06
CA ALA A 56 -1.08 11.37 -7.90
C ALA A 56 0.30 11.92 -8.27
N ALA A 57 1.22 12.05 -7.30
CA ALA A 57 2.57 12.52 -7.58
C ALA A 57 3.33 11.61 -8.56
N PHE A 58 3.20 10.28 -8.42
CA PHE A 58 3.80 9.34 -9.36
C PHE A 58 3.14 9.36 -10.74
N LEU A 59 1.83 9.64 -10.82
CA LEU A 59 1.15 9.82 -12.10
C LEU A 59 1.65 11.07 -12.82
N ASP A 60 1.83 12.17 -12.10
CA ASP A 60 2.38 13.42 -12.62
C ASP A 60 3.82 13.18 -13.14
N GLU A 61 4.68 12.55 -12.33
CA GLU A 61 6.04 12.18 -12.74
C GLU A 61 6.07 11.28 -13.99
N ALA A 62 5.20 10.26 -14.04
CA ALA A 62 5.11 9.37 -15.20
C ALA A 62 4.60 10.08 -16.45
N THR A 63 3.71 11.07 -16.29
CA THR A 63 3.19 11.89 -17.39
C THR A 63 4.28 12.82 -17.93
N ASP A 64 4.99 13.50 -17.03
CA ASP A 64 6.13 14.37 -17.35
C ASP A 64 7.24 13.59 -18.05
N HIS A 65 7.49 12.35 -17.64
CA HIS A 65 8.44 11.44 -18.29
C HIS A 65 8.05 11.19 -19.77
N ILE A 66 6.78 10.89 -20.04
CA ILE A 66 6.28 10.69 -21.42
C ILE A 66 6.37 11.98 -22.23
N TRP A 67 6.01 13.12 -21.64
CA TRP A 67 6.11 14.41 -22.31
C TRP A 67 7.55 14.72 -22.70
N SER A 68 8.49 14.53 -21.78
CA SER A 68 9.93 14.71 -22.03
C SER A 68 10.44 13.82 -23.17
N MET A 69 9.98 12.56 -23.24
CA MET A 69 10.34 11.67 -24.36
C MET A 69 9.77 12.11 -25.71
N ARG A 70 8.64 12.82 -25.73
CA ARG A 70 8.01 13.30 -26.97
C ARG A 70 8.58 14.62 -27.46
N GLU A 71 8.99 15.48 -26.54
CA GLU A 71 9.47 16.83 -26.83
C GLU A 71 10.97 16.86 -27.12
N ASP A 72 11.76 16.03 -26.44
CA ASP A 72 13.22 16.01 -26.58
C ASP A 72 13.77 14.63 -27.01
N PRO A 73 14.29 14.52 -28.26
CA PRO A 73 15.01 13.35 -28.72
C PRO A 73 16.29 13.06 -27.93
N SER A 74 16.95 14.08 -27.37
CA SER A 74 18.16 13.93 -26.57
C SER A 74 17.84 13.21 -25.25
N TYR A 75 16.81 13.65 -24.54
CA TYR A 75 16.29 12.95 -23.35
C TYR A 75 15.95 11.48 -23.65
N THR A 76 15.24 11.23 -24.75
CA THR A 76 14.90 9.86 -25.16
C THR A 76 16.17 9.02 -25.37
N SER A 77 17.19 9.59 -26.02
CA SER A 77 18.45 8.89 -26.27
C SER A 77 19.21 8.53 -24.99
N SER A 78 19.20 9.41 -23.96
CA SER A 78 19.83 9.12 -22.68
C SER A 78 19.09 8.03 -21.91
N VAL A 79 17.76 8.07 -21.89
CA VAL A 79 16.93 7.06 -21.23
C VAL A 79 17.17 5.67 -21.84
N ILE A 80 17.20 5.58 -23.18
CA ILE A 80 17.49 4.30 -23.86
C ILE A 80 18.91 3.82 -23.58
N ALA A 81 19.88 4.74 -23.54
CA ALA A 81 21.26 4.40 -23.24
C ALA A 81 21.43 3.86 -21.81
N GLU A 82 20.71 4.43 -20.85
CA GLU A 82 20.64 3.94 -19.47
C GLU A 82 19.96 2.56 -19.41
N GLU A 83 18.81 2.40 -20.05
CA GLU A 83 18.11 1.11 -20.11
C GLU A 83 18.94 0.01 -20.76
N LEU A 84 19.74 0.36 -21.77
CA LEU A 84 20.69 -0.56 -22.39
C LEU A 84 21.72 -1.09 -21.38
N LEU A 85 22.14 -0.31 -20.40
CA LEU A 85 23.11 -0.71 -19.37
C LEU A 85 22.51 -1.62 -18.31
N HIS A 86 21.20 -1.50 -18.05
CA HIS A 86 20.50 -2.24 -16.99
C HIS A 86 19.84 -3.53 -17.46
N GLN A 87 19.99 -3.90 -18.74
CA GLN A 87 19.39 -5.12 -19.23
C GLN A 87 20.02 -6.37 -18.60
N PRO A 88 19.22 -7.30 -18.07
CA PRO A 88 19.72 -8.54 -17.48
C PRO A 88 20.43 -9.41 -18.52
N GLU A 89 20.19 -9.20 -19.81
CA GLU A 89 20.79 -9.98 -20.89
C GLU A 89 22.25 -9.60 -21.16
N LEU A 90 22.74 -8.51 -20.56
CA LEU A 90 24.17 -8.18 -20.48
C LEU A 90 24.91 -9.02 -19.43
N VAL A 91 24.19 -9.60 -18.47
CA VAL A 91 24.79 -10.48 -17.47
C VAL A 91 25.23 -11.77 -18.15
N ARG A 92 26.50 -12.14 -17.93
CA ARG A 92 27.06 -13.38 -18.46
C ARG A 92 26.35 -14.57 -17.83
N ASP A 93 25.94 -15.52 -18.67
CA ASP A 93 25.38 -16.79 -18.22
C ASP A 93 26.46 -17.64 -17.51
N SER A 94 26.05 -18.76 -16.90
CA SER A 94 26.90 -19.76 -16.24
C SER A 94 28.06 -20.24 -17.13
N ALA A 95 27.85 -20.24 -18.46
CA ALA A 95 28.87 -20.55 -19.46
C ALA A 95 29.76 -19.34 -19.85
N ARG A 96 29.71 -18.23 -19.10
CA ARG A 96 30.37 -16.93 -19.36
C ARG A 96 30.01 -16.25 -20.68
N ASN A 97 29.00 -16.75 -21.37
CA ASN A 97 28.50 -16.21 -22.63
C ASN A 97 27.46 -15.13 -22.37
N VAL A 98 27.55 -14.05 -23.14
CA VAL A 98 26.49 -13.04 -23.24
C VAL A 98 25.51 -13.48 -24.32
N ARG A 99 24.23 -13.09 -24.22
CA ARG A 99 23.24 -13.44 -25.24
C ARG A 99 23.70 -12.97 -26.62
N SER A 100 23.58 -13.83 -27.63
CA SER A 100 24.19 -13.65 -28.96
C SER A 100 23.57 -12.54 -29.83
N ASP A 101 22.53 -11.89 -29.33
CA ASP A 101 21.84 -10.77 -29.95
C ASP A 101 22.21 -9.42 -29.32
N VAL A 102 22.89 -9.42 -28.18
CA VAL A 102 23.43 -8.21 -27.55
C VAL A 102 24.37 -7.53 -28.55
N GLY A 103 24.09 -6.26 -28.86
CA GLY A 103 24.83 -5.46 -29.84
C GLY A 103 24.23 -5.42 -31.24
N LYS A 104 23.27 -6.29 -31.58
CA LYS A 104 22.55 -6.22 -32.87
C LYS A 104 21.58 -5.05 -32.89
N LYS A 105 21.29 -4.51 -34.09
CA LYS A 105 20.28 -3.46 -34.28
C LYS A 105 18.89 -3.91 -33.81
N SER A 106 18.55 -5.18 -34.02
CA SER A 106 17.28 -5.77 -33.55
C SER A 106 17.13 -5.70 -32.03
N TYR A 107 18.22 -5.88 -31.28
CA TYR A 107 18.22 -5.78 -29.83
C TYR A 107 17.97 -4.35 -29.35
N LYS A 108 18.60 -3.36 -29.99
CA LYS A 108 18.35 -1.94 -29.70
C LYS A 108 16.91 -1.53 -29.99
N VAL A 109 16.33 -2.02 -31.09
CA VAL A 109 14.91 -1.77 -31.44
C VAL A 109 13.97 -2.42 -30.43
N LYS A 110 14.29 -3.62 -29.93
CA LYS A 110 13.54 -4.27 -28.85
C LYS A 110 13.51 -3.38 -27.61
N ILE A 111 14.69 -2.96 -27.12
CA ILE A 111 14.79 -2.12 -25.92
C ILE A 111 14.02 -0.81 -26.12
N PHE A 112 14.21 -0.14 -27.25
CA PHE A 112 13.47 1.08 -27.57
C PHE A 112 11.96 0.91 -27.43
N ARG A 113 11.42 -0.15 -28.03
CA ARG A 113 9.99 -0.47 -27.95
C ARG A 113 9.56 -0.77 -26.52
N ASP A 114 10.36 -1.55 -25.79
CA ASP A 114 10.04 -2.00 -24.44
C ASP A 114 10.09 -0.81 -23.45
N THR A 115 11.06 0.10 -23.57
CA THR A 115 11.15 1.35 -22.79
C THR A 115 9.93 2.24 -23.01
N ILE A 116 9.50 2.44 -24.26
CA ILE A 116 8.30 3.22 -24.56
C ILE A 116 7.05 2.55 -23.99
N ALA A 117 6.91 1.24 -24.20
CA ALA A 117 5.78 0.48 -23.67
C ALA A 117 5.70 0.58 -22.14
N GLN A 118 6.84 0.49 -21.46
CA GLN A 118 6.94 0.63 -20.01
C GLN A 118 6.52 2.02 -19.54
N ALA A 119 6.94 3.08 -20.21
CA ALA A 119 6.56 4.44 -19.84
C ALA A 119 5.03 4.65 -19.89
N TYR A 120 4.38 4.23 -20.97
CA TYR A 120 2.91 4.28 -21.08
C TYR A 120 2.22 3.36 -20.08
N PHE A 121 2.79 2.19 -19.81
CA PHE A 121 2.26 1.25 -18.83
C PHE A 121 2.27 1.84 -17.41
N MET A 122 3.32 2.56 -17.03
CA MET A 122 3.42 3.21 -15.71
C MET A 122 2.30 4.25 -15.51
N VAL A 123 2.02 5.10 -16.50
CA VAL A 123 0.89 6.04 -16.44
C VAL A 123 -0.43 5.31 -16.23
N GLY A 124 -0.67 4.23 -16.98
CA GLY A 124 -1.89 3.43 -16.82
C GLY A 124 -2.03 2.77 -15.45
N ILE A 125 -0.92 2.28 -14.87
CA ILE A 125 -0.92 1.72 -13.51
C ILE A 125 -1.25 2.81 -12.49
N TRP A 126 -0.57 3.95 -12.55
CA TRP A 126 -0.75 5.00 -11.54
C TRP A 126 -2.14 5.63 -11.60
N ASP A 127 -2.69 5.83 -12.79
CA ASP A 127 -4.07 6.24 -12.98
C ASP A 127 -5.04 5.21 -12.37
N ARG A 128 -4.83 3.93 -12.68
CA ARG A 128 -5.70 2.86 -12.15
C ARG A 128 -5.64 2.76 -10.62
N LEU A 129 -4.45 2.90 -10.04
CA LEU A 129 -4.26 2.85 -8.59
C LEU A 129 -4.91 4.05 -7.89
N THR A 130 -4.80 5.24 -8.47
CA THR A 130 -5.46 6.45 -7.96
C THR A 130 -6.97 6.28 -7.97
N ASN A 131 -7.53 5.79 -9.07
CA ASN A 131 -8.96 5.50 -9.21
C ASN A 131 -9.45 4.42 -8.23
N LEU A 132 -8.64 3.40 -7.97
CA LEU A 132 -8.95 2.35 -7.01
C LEU A 132 -9.01 2.91 -5.58
N VAL A 133 -8.04 3.76 -5.21
CA VAL A 133 -8.04 4.41 -3.89
C VAL A 133 -9.27 5.29 -3.72
N ASP A 134 -9.65 6.07 -4.74
CA ASP A 134 -10.84 6.90 -4.70
C ASP A 134 -12.12 6.05 -4.55
N THR A 135 -12.17 4.90 -5.24
CA THR A 135 -13.28 3.95 -5.13
C THR A 135 -13.38 3.33 -3.73
N LEU A 136 -12.27 3.06 -3.06
CA LEU A 136 -12.25 2.51 -1.69
C LEU A 136 -12.52 3.57 -0.62
N ARG A 137 -12.08 4.81 -0.87
CA ARG A 137 -12.24 5.93 0.05
C ARG A 137 -13.69 6.34 0.20
N ASN A 138 -14.42 6.51 -0.90
CA ASN A 138 -15.79 7.04 -0.87
C ASN A 138 -16.75 6.20 0.02
N PRO A 139 -16.77 4.86 -0.05
CA PRO A 139 -17.62 4.02 0.81
C PRO A 139 -17.19 4.02 2.28
N LEU A 140 -15.89 4.11 2.56
CA LEU A 140 -15.38 4.14 3.93
C LEU A 140 -15.76 5.44 4.64
N GLU A 141 -15.62 6.58 3.96
CA GLU A 141 -16.06 7.88 4.48
C GLU A 141 -17.59 7.91 4.65
N ALA A 142 -18.35 7.39 3.69
CA ALA A 142 -19.82 7.31 3.81
C ALA A 142 -20.27 6.41 4.98
N THR A 143 -19.60 5.28 5.20
CA THR A 143 -19.87 4.38 6.33
C THR A 143 -19.52 5.03 7.67
N PHE A 144 -18.41 5.77 7.72
CA PHE A 144 -17.99 6.49 8.91
C PHE A 144 -19.00 7.58 9.30
N HIS A 145 -19.51 8.35 8.34
CA HIS A 145 -20.53 9.37 8.57
C HIS A 145 -21.93 8.80 8.85
N GLY A 146 -22.28 7.62 8.30
CA GLY A 146 -23.53 6.92 8.58
C GLY A 146 -23.63 6.38 10.01
N ASN A 147 -22.51 5.92 10.57
CA ASN A 147 -22.45 5.39 11.94
C ASN A 147 -22.54 6.46 13.04
N LEU A 148 -22.35 7.74 12.71
CA LEU A 148 -22.54 8.85 13.66
C LEU A 148 -24.01 9.24 13.84
N LYS A 149 -24.92 8.82 12.94
CA LYS A 149 -26.35 9.15 13.02
C LYS A 149 -27.19 8.12 13.80
N THR A 150 -26.65 6.94 14.08
CA THR A 150 -27.41 5.82 14.69
C THR A 150 -27.20 5.67 16.21
N SER A 151 -26.30 6.43 16.84
CA SER A 151 -26.04 6.32 18.29
C SER A 151 -26.86 7.27 19.18
N SER A 152 -27.72 8.12 18.62
CA SER A 152 -28.54 9.09 19.40
C SER A 152 -29.98 8.64 19.68
N GLY A 153 -30.33 7.36 19.46
CA GLY A 153 -31.73 6.92 19.44
C GLY A 153 -32.09 5.69 20.27
N ARG A 154 -31.34 5.34 21.32
CA ARG A 154 -31.70 4.19 22.18
C ARG A 154 -31.52 4.45 23.66
N GLN A 155 -32.18 5.50 24.17
CA GLN A 155 -32.51 5.58 25.58
C GLN A 155 -33.61 4.55 25.86
N ARG A 156 -33.24 3.36 26.33
CA ARG A 156 -34.20 2.39 26.85
C ARG A 156 -34.82 2.99 28.11
N PHE A 157 -36.06 3.44 28.00
CA PHE A 157 -36.88 3.82 29.14
C PHE A 157 -37.21 2.54 29.92
N ILE A 158 -36.47 2.28 31.00
CA ILE A 158 -36.80 1.23 31.96
C ILE A 158 -37.91 1.81 32.85
N ALA A 159 -39.14 1.40 32.60
CA ALA A 159 -40.23 1.62 33.54
C ALA A 159 -40.02 0.73 34.78
N PRO A 160 -40.09 1.25 36.02
CA PRO A 160 -39.92 0.45 37.21
C PRO A 160 -41.27 -0.14 37.65
N GLY A 161 -41.31 -1.48 37.75
CA GLY A 161 -42.13 -2.21 38.72
C GLY A 161 -43.65 -2.27 38.47
N GLY A 162 -44.17 -3.48 38.31
CA GLY A 162 -45.61 -3.69 38.43
C GLY A 162 -46.15 -5.03 37.92
N MET A 163 -45.81 -6.11 38.64
CA MET A 163 -46.69 -7.24 38.95
C MET A 163 -47.42 -7.97 37.82
N ASP A 164 -47.01 -9.21 37.55
CA ASP A 164 -47.88 -10.23 36.96
C ASP A 164 -49.07 -10.48 37.90
N PRO A 165 -50.31 -10.56 37.37
CA PRO A 165 -51.08 -11.75 37.68
C PRO A 165 -51.99 -12.29 36.54
N PHE A 166 -52.11 -13.61 36.52
CA PHE A 166 -53.33 -14.41 36.26
C PHE A 166 -53.99 -14.35 34.87
N LEU A 167 -53.78 -15.44 34.11
CA LEU A 167 -54.85 -16.13 33.38
C LEU A 167 -56.01 -16.46 34.35
N PRO A 168 -57.28 -16.37 33.92
CA PRO A 168 -57.99 -17.61 33.60
C PRO A 168 -59.00 -17.52 32.44
N ASP A 169 -59.48 -18.71 32.09
CA ASP A 169 -60.32 -19.12 30.97
C ASP A 169 -61.64 -18.37 30.76
N ASN A 170 -62.00 -18.14 29.48
CA ASN A 170 -63.27 -18.58 28.86
C ASN A 170 -63.15 -18.57 27.33
#